data_AF-A0A417YSJ9-F1
#
_entry.id   AF-A0A417YSJ9-F1
#
_cell.length_a   1.000
_cell.length_b   1.000
_cell.length_c   1.000
_cell.angle_alpha   90.00
_cell.angle_beta   90.00
_cell.angle_gamma   90.00
#
_symmetry.space_group_name_H-M   'P 1'
#
loop_
_entity.id
_entity.type
_entity.pdbx_description
1 polymer ?
#
loop_
_entity_poly.entity_id
_entity_poly.type
_entity_poly.pdbx_seq_one_letter_code
_entity_poly.pdbx_strand_id
1 'polypeptide(L)'
;MEEIGLWGRLGVLEDRMTEWRFLVYVMGAVMALLGIHVFHPQLVKIYDPVNYVSFHALLELSSISISFLIVLYCWRKLEQNKSAKLLILLFAFFTVGMVDLLHTLSFKGMPHFLTESSVAKATCFWVFARMVEAALILTVLVMPEIRVRKDWRKHVLAASFLLVIVIAAVVFTFENSLPVLVVEGQGTTSLKNGLEYFISFLHFLSLIVCLYRYYLEKSTTYLNLALAFTYLFLSEMIFTVYQSVVDLDNFSGHIFKVLGYYFILKGLYLLLKPEKKSSAESIMKQSPGAVFSFAKMDGRFIFSYIDGGLLGEMGLKPCQMAGTQVEDLLPPAAGAVIDHCNDSWESGDKHTFTAFLKGRHLIISLAPIIKEGIVIEIAGTATDISTFIQSAATPAKTRPMAGEAQEERMLQTL
;
A
#
# COMPACT_ATOMS: atom_id res chain seq x y z
N MET A 1 4.75 17.85 -0.51
CA MET A 1 3.42 17.38 -0.96
C MET A 1 3.29 17.38 -2.48
N GLU A 2 4.04 18.20 -3.22
CA GLU A 2 3.86 18.37 -4.67
C GLU A 2 4.38 17.22 -5.56
N GLU A 3 5.55 16.64 -5.30
CA GLU A 3 6.13 15.66 -6.26
C GLU A 3 5.43 14.29 -6.27
N ILE A 4 5.00 13.77 -5.11
CA ILE A 4 4.21 12.52 -5.05
C ILE A 4 2.78 12.76 -5.57
N GLY A 5 2.28 14.01 -5.47
CA GLY A 5 1.02 14.43 -6.07
C GLY A 5 1.04 14.49 -7.60
N LEU A 6 2.21 14.62 -8.21
CA LEU A 6 2.38 14.65 -9.67
C LEU A 6 2.02 13.31 -10.32
N TRP A 7 2.45 12.19 -9.72
CA TRP A 7 2.16 10.83 -10.19
C TRP A 7 0.69 10.44 -9.99
N GLY A 8 0.07 10.95 -8.93
CA GLY A 8 -1.37 10.84 -8.70
C GLY A 8 -2.20 11.61 -9.73
N ARG A 9 -1.71 12.74 -10.25
CA ARG A 9 -2.36 13.53 -11.32
C ARG A 9 -2.12 12.97 -12.72
N LEU A 10 -1.03 12.24 -12.94
CA LEU A 10 -0.70 11.62 -14.24
C LEU A 10 -1.43 10.28 -14.49
N GLY A 11 -2.20 9.75 -13.54
CA GLY A 11 -2.97 8.50 -13.71
C GLY A 11 -2.13 7.21 -13.85
N VAL A 12 -0.80 7.30 -13.81
CA VAL A 12 0.15 6.20 -14.09
C VAL A 12 0.13 5.10 -13.01
N LEU A 13 -0.38 5.39 -11.81
CA LEU A 13 -0.47 4.44 -10.68
C LEU A 13 -1.88 4.37 -10.07
N GLU A 14 -2.92 4.52 -10.88
CA GLU A 14 -4.27 4.11 -10.46
C GLU A 14 -4.33 2.58 -10.36
N ASP A 15 -4.86 2.08 -9.25
CA ASP A 15 -5.10 0.65 -9.13
C ASP A 15 -6.29 0.27 -10.01
N ARG A 16 -5.97 -0.30 -11.17
CA ARG A 16 -6.95 -0.88 -12.08
C ARG A 16 -6.82 -2.41 -12.13
N MET A 17 -6.16 -3.02 -11.14
CA MET A 17 -5.98 -4.46 -11.10
C MET A 17 -7.32 -5.14 -10.79
N THR A 18 -7.62 -6.21 -11.51
CA THR A 18 -8.78 -7.07 -11.31
C THR A 18 -8.33 -8.52 -11.37
N GLU A 19 -9.13 -9.47 -10.87
CA GLU A 19 -8.82 -10.90 -10.97
C GLU A 19 -8.59 -11.33 -12.43
N TRP A 20 -9.42 -10.85 -13.35
CA TRP A 20 -9.26 -11.10 -14.79
C TRP A 20 -7.91 -10.58 -15.31
N ARG A 21 -7.54 -9.34 -14.98
CA ARG A 21 -6.25 -8.76 -15.43
C ARG A 21 -5.06 -9.49 -14.82
N PHE A 22 -5.15 -9.86 -13.55
CA PHE A 22 -4.15 -10.69 -12.89
C PHE A 22 -3.95 -12.00 -13.64
N LEU A 23 -5.03 -12.73 -13.95
CA LEU A 23 -4.97 -13.99 -14.70
C LEU A 23 -4.40 -13.80 -16.11
N VAL A 24 -4.80 -12.74 -16.81
CA VAL A 24 -4.25 -12.40 -18.14
C VAL A 24 -2.75 -12.14 -18.07
N TYR A 25 -2.26 -11.42 -17.07
CA TYR A 25 -0.83 -11.17 -16.90
C TYR A 25 -0.06 -12.44 -16.54
N VAL A 26 -0.57 -13.28 -15.64
CA VAL A 26 0.05 -14.56 -15.30
C VAL A 26 0.10 -15.48 -16.52
N MET A 27 -1.02 -15.62 -17.24
CA MET A 27 -1.07 -16.41 -18.47
C MET A 27 -0.12 -15.86 -19.52
N GLY A 28 -0.09 -14.54 -19.72
CA GLY A 28 0.83 -13.89 -20.65
C GLY A 28 2.30 -14.14 -20.29
N ALA A 29 2.65 -14.08 -19.00
CA ALA A 29 4.01 -14.37 -18.52
C ALA A 29 4.41 -15.83 -18.78
N VAL A 30 3.52 -16.78 -18.48
CA VAL A 30 3.75 -18.22 -18.74
C VAL A 30 3.84 -18.49 -20.24
N MET A 31 2.95 -17.93 -21.04
CA MET A 31 2.97 -18.08 -22.50
C MET A 31 4.21 -17.45 -23.13
N ALA A 32 4.69 -16.32 -22.60
CA ALA A 32 5.95 -15.71 -23.05
C ALA A 32 7.14 -16.62 -22.73
N LEU A 33 7.22 -17.18 -21.52
CA LEU A 33 8.25 -18.14 -21.15
C LEU A 33 8.22 -19.40 -22.03
N LEU A 34 7.03 -19.98 -22.21
CA LEU A 34 6.85 -21.15 -23.08
C LEU A 34 7.23 -20.83 -24.53
N GLY A 35 6.85 -19.66 -25.04
CA GLY A 35 7.22 -19.20 -26.38
C GLY A 35 8.73 -19.07 -26.55
N ILE A 36 9.43 -18.45 -25.59
CA ILE A 36 10.89 -18.33 -25.61
C ILE A 36 11.53 -19.72 -25.65
N HIS A 37 11.05 -20.66 -24.84
CA HIS A 37 11.63 -22.00 -24.77
C HIS A 37 11.31 -22.87 -26.00
N VAL A 38 10.06 -22.85 -26.49
CA VAL A 38 9.64 -23.63 -27.66
C VAL A 38 10.32 -23.13 -28.94
N PHE A 39 10.46 -21.82 -29.09
CA PHE A 39 11.12 -21.21 -30.25
C PHE A 39 12.61 -20.90 -30.01
N HIS A 40 13.21 -21.44 -28.95
CA HIS A 40 14.60 -21.16 -28.57
C HIS A 40 15.60 -21.40 -29.73
N PRO A 41 15.54 -22.52 -30.47
CA PRO A 41 16.47 -22.75 -31.59
C PRO A 41 16.35 -21.73 -32.73
N GLN A 42 15.17 -21.16 -32.95
CA GLN A 42 14.93 -20.12 -33.96
C GLN A 42 15.38 -18.75 -33.44
N LEU A 43 15.09 -18.45 -32.17
CA LEU A 43 15.44 -17.18 -31.53
C LEU A 43 16.96 -17.03 -31.37
N VAL A 44 17.67 -18.09 -30.99
CA VAL A 44 19.15 -18.06 -30.86
C VAL A 44 19.83 -17.78 -32.20
N LYS A 45 19.26 -18.24 -33.33
CA LYS A 45 19.83 -17.98 -34.68
C LYS A 45 19.78 -16.51 -35.09
N ILE A 46 18.82 -15.76 -34.58
CA ILE A 46 18.65 -14.33 -34.87
C ILE A 46 19.21 -13.45 -33.75
N TYR A 47 19.61 -14.04 -32.63
CA TYR A 47 20.13 -13.36 -31.46
C TYR A 47 21.60 -12.99 -31.66
N ASP A 48 21.92 -11.71 -31.55
CA ASP A 48 23.27 -11.19 -31.61
C ASP A 48 23.70 -10.64 -30.23
N PRO A 49 24.66 -11.28 -29.54
CA PRO A 49 25.10 -10.87 -28.21
C PRO A 49 25.99 -9.62 -28.21
N VAL A 50 26.35 -9.04 -29.37
CA VAL A 50 27.27 -7.88 -29.45
C VAL A 50 26.85 -6.74 -28.52
N ASN A 51 25.55 -6.48 -28.41
CA ASN A 51 25.01 -5.41 -27.56
C ASN A 51 24.47 -5.91 -26.21
N TYR A 52 24.64 -7.19 -25.87
CA TYR A 52 24.05 -7.78 -24.66
C TYR A 52 24.45 -7.02 -23.39
N VAL A 53 25.74 -6.72 -23.23
CA VAL A 53 26.25 -6.06 -22.01
C VAL A 53 25.53 -4.72 -21.77
N SER A 54 25.29 -3.95 -22.83
CA SER A 54 24.56 -2.68 -22.77
C SER A 54 23.11 -2.86 -22.36
N PHE A 55 22.41 -3.85 -22.93
CA PHE A 55 21.02 -4.13 -22.57
C PHE A 55 20.89 -4.72 -21.16
N HIS A 56 21.81 -5.60 -20.75
CA HIS A 56 21.91 -6.13 -19.39
C HIS A 56 22.07 -4.97 -18.39
N ALA A 57 23.02 -4.06 -18.64
CA ALA A 57 23.22 -2.89 -17.79
C ALA A 57 21.96 -2.00 -17.71
N LEU A 58 21.25 -1.80 -18.83
CA LEU A 58 19.99 -1.03 -18.84
C LEU A 58 18.89 -1.69 -17.99
N LEU A 59 18.71 -3.00 -18.11
CA LEU A 59 17.73 -3.77 -17.34
C LEU A 59 18.08 -3.77 -15.85
N GLU A 60 19.35 -4.01 -15.52
CA GLU A 60 19.84 -3.95 -14.14
C GLU A 60 19.64 -2.56 -13.54
N LEU A 61 20.07 -1.50 -14.23
CA LEU A 61 19.87 -0.11 -13.78
C LEU A 61 18.39 0.24 -13.59
N SER A 62 17.48 -0.35 -14.38
CA SER A 62 16.03 -0.19 -14.18
C SER A 62 15.58 -0.78 -12.84
N SER A 63 15.99 -2.01 -12.52
CA SER A 63 15.66 -2.66 -11.24
C SER A 63 16.34 -2.01 -10.04
N ILE A 64 17.58 -1.54 -10.20
CA ILE A 64 18.34 -0.76 -9.21
C ILE A 64 17.62 0.56 -8.92
N SER A 65 17.19 1.28 -9.96
CA SER A 65 16.43 2.53 -9.82
C SER A 65 15.13 2.30 -9.06
N ILE A 66 14.39 1.23 -9.38
CA ILE A 66 13.18 0.85 -8.66
C ILE A 66 13.47 0.57 -7.18
N SER A 67 14.56 -0.14 -6.88
CA SER A 67 14.97 -0.40 -5.48
C SER A 67 15.23 0.89 -4.71
N PHE A 68 15.95 1.86 -5.30
CA PHE A 68 16.19 3.15 -4.66
C PHE A 68 14.92 3.99 -4.54
N LEU A 69 13.98 3.90 -5.49
CA LEU A 69 12.65 4.52 -5.34
C LEU A 69 11.90 3.95 -4.13
N ILE A 70 11.96 2.63 -3.90
CA ILE A 70 11.37 1.99 -2.72
C ILE A 70 12.05 2.49 -1.44
N VAL A 71 13.38 2.63 -1.43
CA VAL A 71 14.15 3.20 -0.29
C VAL A 71 13.69 4.62 0.01
N LEU A 72 13.63 5.50 -0.99
CA LEU A 72 13.18 6.88 -0.84
C LEU A 72 11.74 6.94 -0.32
N TYR A 73 10.86 6.09 -0.86
CA TYR A 73 9.47 5.98 -0.43
C TYR A 73 9.37 5.55 1.04
N CYS A 74 10.07 4.48 1.43
CA CYS A 74 10.10 3.99 2.82
C CYS A 74 10.66 5.05 3.77
N TRP A 75 11.75 5.73 3.38
CA TRP A 75 12.35 6.80 4.18
C TRP A 75 11.36 7.92 4.51
N ARG A 76 10.61 8.38 3.50
CA ARG A 76 9.57 9.40 3.65
C ARG A 76 8.39 8.91 4.48
N LYS A 77 7.93 7.68 4.24
CA LYS A 77 6.80 7.10 4.98
C LYS A 77 7.10 6.87 6.44
N LEU A 78 8.34 6.53 6.79
CA LEU A 78 8.78 6.38 8.17
C LEU A 78 8.72 7.69 8.99
N GLU A 79 8.72 8.86 8.36
CA GLU A 79 8.48 10.16 9.03
C GLU A 79 7.05 10.28 9.52
N GLN A 80 6.11 9.70 8.76
CA GLN A 80 4.67 9.78 9.02
C GLN A 80 4.19 8.60 9.87
N ASN A 81 4.70 7.40 9.60
CA ASN A 81 4.31 6.16 10.25
C ASN A 81 5.55 5.31 10.58
N LYS A 82 5.89 5.23 11.86
CA LYS A 82 7.03 4.44 12.35
C LYS A 82 6.69 2.95 12.37
N SER A 83 6.80 2.29 11.21
CA SER A 83 6.53 0.87 11.03
C SER A 83 7.82 0.04 10.97
N ALA A 84 7.83 -1.11 11.67
CA ALA A 84 8.93 -2.07 11.58
C ALA A 84 9.07 -2.65 10.17
N LYS A 85 7.96 -2.88 9.45
CA LYS A 85 7.99 -3.37 8.06
C LYS A 85 8.69 -2.40 7.13
N LEU A 86 8.41 -1.11 7.27
CA LEU A 86 9.07 -0.07 6.48
C LEU A 86 10.58 0.00 6.76
N LEU A 87 11.02 -0.26 7.99
CA LEU A 87 12.45 -0.35 8.30
C LEU A 87 13.11 -1.56 7.64
N ILE A 88 12.45 -2.73 7.64
CA ILE A 88 12.97 -3.92 6.96
C ILE A 88 13.03 -3.69 5.45
N LEU A 89 12.00 -3.09 4.84
CA LEU A 89 11.99 -2.74 3.42
C LEU A 89 13.10 -1.74 3.08
N LEU A 90 13.33 -0.74 3.94
CA LEU A 90 14.43 0.22 3.79
C LEU A 90 15.80 -0.50 3.80
N PHE A 91 16.01 -1.43 4.72
CA PHE A 91 17.22 -2.26 4.78
C PHE A 91 17.38 -3.13 3.54
N ALA A 92 16.32 -3.86 3.18
CA ALA A 92 16.33 -4.83 2.09
C ALA A 92 16.65 -4.17 0.76
N PHE A 93 15.86 -3.17 0.35
CA PHE A 93 16.01 -2.56 -0.98
C PHE A 93 17.25 -1.66 -1.10
N PHE A 94 17.77 -1.11 0.00
CA PHE A 94 19.08 -0.45 -0.03
C PHE A 94 20.20 -1.47 -0.26
N THR A 95 20.19 -2.59 0.49
CA THR A 95 21.18 -3.66 0.32
C THR A 95 21.11 -4.22 -1.10
N VAL A 96 19.92 -4.61 -1.56
CA VAL A 96 19.67 -5.19 -2.88
C VAL A 96 20.11 -4.23 -3.99
N GLY A 97 19.70 -2.96 -3.95
CA GLY A 97 20.08 -1.99 -4.97
C GLY A 97 21.59 -1.75 -5.06
N MET A 98 22.29 -1.71 -3.92
CA MET A 98 23.74 -1.56 -3.91
C MET A 98 24.48 -2.84 -4.35
N VAL A 99 24.01 -4.01 -3.95
CA VAL A 99 24.62 -5.29 -4.38
C VAL A 99 24.35 -5.56 -5.87
N ASP A 100 23.17 -5.23 -6.39
CA ASP A 100 22.88 -5.30 -7.83
C ASP A 100 23.75 -4.31 -8.63
N LEU A 101 24.05 -3.13 -8.08
CA LEU A 101 25.01 -2.21 -8.70
C LEU A 101 26.41 -2.83 -8.78
N LEU A 102 26.88 -3.49 -7.71
CA LEU A 102 28.16 -4.20 -7.71
C LEU A 102 28.17 -5.40 -8.67
N HIS A 103 27.06 -6.14 -8.75
CA HIS A 103 26.82 -7.19 -9.75
C HIS A 103 27.00 -6.63 -11.17
N THR A 104 26.30 -5.55 -11.49
CA THR A 104 26.32 -4.91 -12.81
C THR A 104 27.71 -4.43 -13.18
N LEU A 105 28.40 -3.72 -12.26
CA LEU A 105 29.75 -3.19 -12.51
C LEU A 105 30.82 -4.27 -12.57
N SER A 106 30.58 -5.45 -12.00
CA SER A 106 31.49 -6.60 -12.04
C SER A 106 31.16 -7.58 -13.17
N PHE A 107 30.12 -7.32 -13.97
CA PHE A 107 29.66 -8.18 -15.05
C PHE A 107 30.71 -8.31 -16.16
N LYS A 108 30.93 -9.53 -16.67
CA LYS A 108 31.93 -9.81 -17.70
C LYS A 108 31.66 -8.97 -18.96
N GLY A 109 32.64 -8.18 -19.36
CA GLY A 109 32.52 -7.24 -20.49
C GLY A 109 32.34 -5.78 -20.07
N MET A 110 32.11 -5.52 -18.78
CA MET A 110 32.20 -4.17 -18.22
C MET A 110 33.67 -3.76 -18.01
N PRO A 111 33.99 -2.45 -18.10
CA PRO A 111 35.30 -1.92 -17.76
C PRO A 111 35.72 -2.25 -16.33
N HIS A 112 37.01 -2.08 -16.05
CA HIS A 112 37.55 -2.25 -14.70
C HIS A 112 36.86 -1.30 -13.71
N PHE A 113 36.41 -1.83 -12.57
CA PHE A 113 35.84 -1.04 -11.49
C PHE A 113 36.81 -0.95 -10.29
N LEU A 114 36.75 -1.92 -9.37
CA LEU A 114 37.75 -2.10 -8.30
C LEU A 114 38.79 -3.17 -8.65
N THR A 115 38.34 -4.20 -9.35
CA THR A 115 39.14 -5.27 -9.95
C THR A 115 38.54 -5.59 -11.33
N GLU A 116 39.19 -6.45 -12.12
CA GLU A 116 38.67 -6.83 -13.45
C GLU A 116 37.30 -7.50 -13.34
N SER A 117 36.42 -7.30 -14.32
CA SER A 117 35.09 -7.95 -14.30
C SER A 117 35.22 -9.47 -14.45
N SER A 118 34.33 -10.23 -13.79
CA SER A 118 34.36 -11.69 -13.88
C SER A 118 32.98 -12.32 -13.65
N VAL A 119 32.77 -13.48 -14.28
CA VAL A 119 31.53 -14.26 -14.11
C VAL A 119 31.32 -14.66 -12.66
N ALA A 120 32.40 -15.04 -11.96
CA ALA A 120 32.34 -15.48 -10.57
C ALA A 120 31.84 -14.35 -9.65
N LYS A 121 32.41 -13.15 -9.75
CA LYS A 121 31.99 -12.00 -8.94
C LYS A 121 30.56 -11.59 -9.24
N ALA A 122 30.22 -11.41 -10.52
CA ALA A 122 28.88 -11.03 -10.92
C ALA A 122 27.84 -12.05 -10.42
N THR A 123 28.06 -13.34 -10.63
CA THR A 123 27.13 -14.38 -10.19
C THR A 123 27.03 -14.45 -8.65
N CYS A 124 28.12 -14.23 -7.93
CA CYS A 124 28.09 -14.25 -6.47
C CYS A 124 27.28 -13.07 -5.91
N PHE A 125 27.50 -11.85 -6.42
CA PHE A 125 26.68 -10.69 -6.06
C PHE A 125 25.21 -10.89 -6.39
N TRP A 126 24.90 -11.48 -7.54
CA TRP A 126 23.53 -11.83 -7.93
C TRP A 126 22.83 -12.67 -6.86
N VAL A 127 23.43 -13.81 -6.49
CA VAL A 127 22.83 -14.72 -5.50
C VAL A 127 22.66 -14.06 -4.13
N PHE A 128 23.63 -13.25 -3.69
CA PHE A 128 23.49 -12.49 -2.44
C PHE A 128 22.32 -11.51 -2.49
N ALA A 129 22.19 -10.73 -3.57
CA ALA A 129 21.10 -9.78 -3.72
C ALA A 129 19.73 -10.47 -3.71
N ARG A 130 19.58 -11.55 -4.50
CA ARG A 130 18.33 -12.32 -4.58
C ARG A 130 17.95 -12.99 -3.26
N MET A 131 18.92 -13.57 -2.55
CA MET A 131 18.67 -14.18 -1.23
C MET A 131 18.17 -13.15 -0.20
N VAL A 132 18.82 -11.97 -0.13
CA VAL A 132 18.41 -10.90 0.79
C VAL A 132 17.01 -10.39 0.43
N GLU A 133 16.74 -10.21 -0.86
CA GLU A 133 15.43 -9.77 -1.37
C GLU A 133 14.32 -10.75 -0.98
N ALA A 134 14.43 -12.01 -1.41
CA ALA A 134 13.39 -13.01 -1.22
C ALA A 134 13.11 -13.28 0.27
N ALA A 135 14.16 -13.39 1.10
CA ALA A 135 14.00 -13.66 2.53
C ALA A 135 13.35 -12.49 3.30
N LEU A 136 13.81 -11.26 3.05
CA LEU A 136 13.31 -10.10 3.80
C LEU A 136 11.92 -9.67 3.33
N ILE A 137 11.60 -9.80 2.04
CA ILE A 137 10.24 -9.51 1.57
C ILE A 137 9.25 -10.51 2.12
N LEU A 138 9.55 -11.81 2.09
CA LEU A 138 8.68 -12.82 2.70
C LEU A 138 8.45 -12.50 4.19
N THR A 139 9.52 -12.13 4.90
CA THR A 139 9.43 -11.70 6.31
C THR A 139 8.46 -10.53 6.48
N VAL A 140 8.54 -9.50 5.63
CA VAL A 140 7.64 -8.34 5.66
C VAL A 140 6.17 -8.74 5.41
N LEU A 141 5.93 -9.71 4.53
CA LEU A 141 4.58 -10.17 4.20
C LEU A 141 3.90 -10.90 5.35
N VAL A 142 4.65 -11.74 6.08
CA VAL A 142 4.11 -12.58 7.17
C VAL A 142 4.13 -11.90 8.54
N MET A 143 5.04 -10.93 8.76
CA MET A 143 5.14 -10.25 10.05
C MET A 143 3.87 -9.39 10.31
N PRO A 144 3.39 -9.28 11.56
CA PRO A 144 2.34 -8.32 11.90
C PRO A 144 2.82 -6.87 11.78
N GLU A 145 1.88 -5.93 11.72
CA GLU A 145 2.20 -4.50 11.73
C GLU A 145 2.64 -4.07 13.14
N ILE A 146 3.92 -3.72 13.30
CA ILE A 146 4.48 -3.31 14.59
C ILE A 146 4.92 -1.86 14.50
N ARG A 147 4.38 -1.01 15.39
CA ARG A 147 4.82 0.38 15.52
C ARG A 147 6.08 0.50 16.37
N VAL A 148 7.03 1.29 15.89
CA VAL A 148 8.32 1.52 16.53
C VAL A 148 8.33 2.87 17.21
N ARG A 149 8.78 2.95 18.46
CA ARG A 149 8.79 4.20 19.25
C ARG A 149 9.86 5.19 18.79
N LYS A 150 11.07 4.67 18.53
CA LYS A 150 12.26 5.45 18.14
C LYS A 150 12.46 5.43 16.62
N ASP A 151 13.04 6.51 16.09
CA ASP A 151 13.45 6.58 14.69
C ASP A 151 14.79 5.85 14.49
N TRP A 152 14.72 4.66 13.89
CA TRP A 152 15.89 3.81 13.63
C TRP A 152 16.44 3.93 12.21
N ARG A 153 15.87 4.81 11.36
CA ARG A 153 16.20 4.90 9.94
C ARG A 153 17.70 4.97 9.64
N LYS A 154 18.42 5.87 10.32
CA LYS A 154 19.87 6.06 10.12
C LYS A 154 20.69 4.83 10.49
N HIS A 155 20.31 4.15 11.57
CA HIS A 155 21.01 2.95 12.05
C HIS A 155 20.75 1.77 11.12
N VAL A 156 19.52 1.65 10.62
CA VAL A 156 19.15 0.62 9.65
C VAL A 156 19.90 0.82 8.33
N LEU A 157 19.99 2.06 7.82
CA LEU A 157 20.81 2.35 6.64
C LEU A 157 22.30 2.11 6.86
N ALA A 158 22.82 2.47 8.04
CA ALA A 158 24.21 2.18 8.38
C ALA A 158 24.47 0.66 8.42
N ALA A 159 23.53 -0.12 8.97
CA ALA A 159 23.61 -1.57 9.00
C ALA A 159 23.53 -2.20 7.60
N SER A 160 22.64 -1.71 6.72
CA SER A 160 22.57 -2.20 5.34
C SER A 160 23.83 -1.85 4.56
N PHE A 161 24.37 -0.65 4.75
CA PHE A 161 25.63 -0.26 4.12
C PHE A 161 26.82 -1.09 4.62
N LEU A 162 26.88 -1.38 5.92
CA LEU A 162 27.89 -2.28 6.48
C LEU A 162 27.78 -3.68 5.88
N LEU A 163 26.57 -4.22 5.73
CA LEU A 163 26.36 -5.52 5.08
C LEU A 163 26.84 -5.51 3.62
N VAL A 164 26.57 -4.45 2.86
CA VAL A 164 27.08 -4.28 1.49
C VAL A 164 28.60 -4.31 1.47
N ILE A 165 29.27 -3.60 2.39
CA ILE A 165 30.74 -3.60 2.51
C ILE A 165 31.25 -5.01 2.80
N VAL A 166 30.62 -5.74 3.73
CA VAL A 166 31.02 -7.11 4.07
C VAL A 166 30.88 -8.03 2.85
N ILE A 167 29.76 -7.96 2.13
CA ILE A 167 29.54 -8.75 0.90
C ILE A 167 30.60 -8.39 -0.15
N ALA A 168 30.83 -7.10 -0.40
CA ALA A 168 31.83 -6.63 -1.35
C ALA A 168 33.24 -7.12 -0.97
N ALA A 169 33.63 -6.99 0.30
CA ALA A 169 34.93 -7.44 0.79
C ALA A 169 35.12 -8.94 0.60
N VAL A 170 34.08 -9.75 0.88
CA VAL A 170 34.13 -11.21 0.66
C VAL A 170 34.31 -11.52 -0.82
N VAL A 171 33.51 -10.92 -1.71
CA VAL A 171 33.52 -11.24 -3.14
C VAL A 171 34.82 -10.77 -3.82
N PHE A 172 35.32 -9.58 -3.50
CA PHE A 172 36.55 -9.06 -4.11
C PHE A 172 37.82 -9.69 -3.54
N THR A 173 37.88 -10.00 -2.24
CA THR A 173 39.11 -10.55 -1.62
C THR A 173 39.26 -12.04 -1.89
N PHE A 174 38.16 -12.79 -1.92
CA PHE A 174 38.16 -14.25 -2.04
C PHE A 174 37.71 -14.73 -3.41
N GLU A 175 37.84 -13.92 -4.47
CA GLU A 175 37.38 -14.25 -5.82
C GLU A 175 37.80 -15.65 -6.29
N ASN A 176 39.08 -16.00 -6.11
CA ASN A 176 39.63 -17.30 -6.51
C ASN A 176 39.16 -18.48 -5.65
N SER A 177 38.58 -18.20 -4.49
CA SER A 177 38.03 -19.19 -3.55
C SER A 177 36.51 -19.20 -3.52
N LEU A 178 35.85 -18.36 -4.33
CA LEU A 178 34.40 -18.41 -4.48
C LEU A 178 33.97 -19.76 -5.06
N PRO A 179 32.81 -20.28 -4.64
CA PRO A 179 32.27 -21.48 -5.25
C PRO A 179 32.05 -21.23 -6.75
N VAL A 180 32.37 -22.22 -7.58
CA VAL A 180 32.07 -22.16 -9.01
C VAL A 180 30.57 -22.26 -9.16
N LEU A 181 29.93 -21.16 -9.58
CA LEU A 181 28.47 -21.09 -9.75
C LEU A 181 28.05 -21.27 -11.22
N VAL A 182 28.90 -20.87 -12.16
CA VAL A 182 28.67 -20.96 -13.62
C VAL A 182 29.98 -21.37 -14.29
N VAL A 183 29.90 -22.29 -15.24
CA VAL A 183 30.99 -22.66 -16.14
C VAL A 183 30.60 -22.21 -17.54
N GLU A 184 31.31 -21.23 -18.09
CA GLU A 184 31.00 -20.65 -19.40
C GLU A 184 30.95 -21.71 -20.50
N GLY A 185 29.86 -21.71 -21.27
CA GLY A 185 29.59 -22.69 -22.34
C GLY A 185 29.06 -24.05 -21.86
N GLN A 186 29.07 -24.32 -20.55
CA GLN A 186 28.45 -25.51 -19.95
C GLN A 186 27.19 -25.17 -19.14
N GLY A 187 27.10 -23.93 -18.65
CA GLY A 187 25.97 -23.40 -17.91
C GLY A 187 26.15 -23.37 -16.40
N THR A 188 25.02 -23.33 -15.70
CA THR A 188 24.95 -23.20 -14.25
C THR A 188 25.34 -24.50 -13.54
N THR A 189 25.98 -24.37 -12.38
CA THR A 189 26.34 -25.52 -11.54
C THR A 189 25.16 -25.98 -10.67
N SER A 190 25.22 -27.22 -10.18
CA SER A 190 24.21 -27.75 -9.26
C SER A 190 24.08 -26.94 -7.97
N LEU A 191 25.19 -26.39 -7.47
CA LEU A 191 25.17 -25.52 -6.28
C LEU A 191 24.39 -24.23 -6.57
N LYS A 192 24.68 -23.57 -7.69
CA LYS A 192 23.92 -22.38 -8.11
C LYS A 192 22.44 -22.73 -8.23
N ASN A 193 22.11 -23.78 -8.97
CA ASN A 193 20.71 -24.16 -9.18
C ASN A 193 20.00 -24.47 -7.86
N GLY A 194 20.65 -25.13 -6.90
CA GLY A 194 20.09 -25.35 -5.56
C GLY A 194 19.77 -24.04 -4.82
N LEU A 195 20.64 -23.02 -4.92
CA LEU A 195 20.39 -21.70 -4.34
C LEU A 195 19.25 -20.98 -5.06
N GLU A 196 19.21 -20.99 -6.39
CA GLU A 196 18.12 -20.38 -7.16
C GLU A 196 16.78 -21.09 -6.87
N TYR A 197 16.73 -22.42 -6.80
CA TYR A 197 15.51 -23.15 -6.42
C TYR A 197 15.02 -22.78 -5.01
N PHE A 198 15.94 -22.56 -4.07
CA PHE A 198 15.57 -22.09 -2.74
C PHE A 198 15.01 -20.67 -2.78
N ILE A 199 15.61 -19.75 -3.54
CA ILE A 199 15.10 -18.40 -3.76
C ILE A 199 13.72 -18.44 -4.44
N SER A 200 13.55 -19.22 -5.50
CA SER A 200 12.27 -19.48 -6.16
C SER A 200 11.23 -20.00 -5.18
N PHE A 201 11.60 -20.90 -4.27
CA PHE A 201 10.68 -21.39 -3.24
C PHE A 201 10.20 -20.27 -2.30
N LEU A 202 11.08 -19.33 -1.91
CA LEU A 202 10.70 -18.17 -1.10
C LEU A 202 9.78 -17.20 -1.86
N HIS A 203 10.02 -16.97 -3.16
CA HIS A 203 9.11 -16.19 -4.01
C HIS A 203 7.76 -16.90 -4.17
N PHE A 204 7.77 -18.21 -4.38
CA PHE A 204 6.54 -19.01 -4.45
C PHE A 204 5.75 -18.91 -3.15
N LEU A 205 6.39 -19.03 -1.99
CA LEU A 205 5.73 -18.85 -0.70
C LEU A 205 5.18 -17.42 -0.54
N SER A 206 5.91 -16.41 -0.99
CA SER A 206 5.45 -15.01 -1.01
C SER A 206 4.21 -14.81 -1.88
N LEU A 207 4.16 -15.46 -3.06
CA LEU A 207 2.99 -15.53 -3.93
C LEU A 207 1.79 -16.14 -3.19
N ILE A 208 1.96 -17.30 -2.54
CA ILE A 208 0.88 -17.96 -1.79
C ILE A 208 0.37 -17.07 -0.65
N VAL A 209 1.27 -16.44 0.12
CA VAL A 209 0.89 -15.50 1.18
C VAL A 209 0.09 -14.33 0.61
N CYS A 210 0.50 -13.75 -0.52
CA CYS A 210 -0.25 -12.67 -1.16
C CYS A 210 -1.63 -13.12 -1.63
N LEU A 211 -1.76 -14.29 -2.26
CA LEU A 211 -3.08 -14.81 -2.69
C LEU A 211 -3.99 -15.11 -1.50
N TYR A 212 -3.44 -15.64 -0.39
CA TYR A 212 -4.20 -15.86 0.84
C TYR A 212 -4.69 -14.54 1.45
N ARG A 213 -3.83 -13.52 1.52
CA ARG A 213 -4.24 -12.18 1.99
C ARG A 213 -5.25 -11.52 1.06
N TYR A 214 -5.12 -11.73 -0.25
CA TYR A 214 -6.14 -11.29 -1.20
C TYR A 214 -7.49 -11.96 -0.93
N TYR A 215 -7.50 -13.27 -0.65
CA TYR A 215 -8.74 -13.99 -0.33
C TYR A 215 -9.43 -13.40 0.89
N LEU A 216 -8.67 -13.05 1.94
CA LEU A 216 -9.20 -12.47 3.18
C LEU A 216 -9.61 -11.00 3.04
N GLU A 217 -8.78 -10.17 2.42
CA GLU A 217 -8.92 -8.71 2.44
C GLU A 217 -9.57 -8.15 1.16
N LYS A 218 -9.61 -8.93 0.07
CA LYS A 218 -10.06 -8.54 -1.27
C LYS A 218 -9.38 -7.27 -1.83
N SER A 219 -8.23 -6.92 -1.28
CA SER A 219 -7.41 -5.79 -1.71
C SER A 219 -6.55 -6.16 -2.91
N THR A 220 -6.79 -5.48 -4.03
CA THR A 220 -6.07 -5.58 -5.30
C THR A 220 -4.57 -5.27 -5.20
N THR A 221 -4.13 -4.66 -4.10
CA THR A 221 -2.72 -4.53 -3.72
C THR A 221 -2.02 -5.88 -3.66
N TYR A 222 -2.65 -6.89 -3.06
CA TYR A 222 -2.07 -8.23 -2.95
C TYR A 222 -2.04 -8.97 -4.29
N LEU A 223 -2.92 -8.65 -5.24
CA LEU A 223 -2.81 -9.17 -6.61
C LEU A 223 -1.60 -8.58 -7.35
N ASN A 224 -1.31 -7.29 -7.17
CA ASN A 224 -0.10 -6.67 -7.74
C ASN A 224 1.16 -7.32 -7.14
N LEU A 225 1.22 -7.52 -5.81
CA LEU A 225 2.35 -8.20 -5.18
C LEU A 225 2.47 -9.67 -5.58
N ALA A 226 1.36 -10.41 -5.66
CA ALA A 226 1.34 -11.78 -6.18
C ALA A 226 1.92 -11.84 -7.59
N LEU A 227 1.54 -10.92 -8.48
CA LEU A 227 2.06 -10.86 -9.82
C LEU A 227 3.57 -10.58 -9.83
N ALA A 228 4.04 -9.72 -8.92
CA ALA A 228 5.45 -9.46 -8.72
C ALA A 228 6.24 -10.74 -8.42
N PHE A 229 5.76 -11.54 -7.46
CA PHE A 229 6.40 -12.81 -7.10
C PHE A 229 6.25 -13.89 -8.16
N THR A 230 5.20 -13.86 -8.99
CA THR A 230 5.12 -14.71 -10.19
C THR A 230 6.25 -14.38 -11.15
N TYR A 231 6.46 -13.10 -11.49
CA TYR A 231 7.54 -12.70 -12.40
C TYR A 231 8.92 -13.03 -11.84
N LEU A 232 9.15 -12.80 -10.54
CA LEU A 232 10.42 -13.15 -9.90
C LEU A 232 10.65 -14.67 -9.85
N PHE A 233 9.62 -15.45 -9.48
CA PHE A 233 9.70 -16.91 -9.52
C PHE A 233 10.09 -17.42 -10.92
N LEU A 234 9.43 -16.93 -11.98
CA LEU A 234 9.75 -17.31 -13.35
C LEU A 234 11.15 -16.86 -13.78
N SER A 235 11.58 -15.66 -13.36
CA SER A 235 12.92 -15.14 -13.58
C SER A 235 13.99 -16.08 -13.02
N GLU A 236 13.86 -16.49 -11.75
CA GLU A 236 14.81 -17.41 -11.11
C GLU A 236 14.82 -18.79 -11.78
N MET A 237 13.68 -19.26 -12.28
CA MET A 237 13.63 -20.52 -13.05
C MET A 237 14.40 -20.43 -14.36
N ILE A 238 14.31 -19.31 -15.08
CA ILE A 238 15.12 -19.08 -16.26
C ILE A 238 16.61 -19.03 -15.90
N PHE A 239 16.97 -18.44 -14.76
CA PHE A 239 18.37 -18.38 -14.30
C PHE A 239 18.98 -19.73 -13.92
N THR A 240 18.20 -20.81 -13.89
CA THR A 240 18.73 -22.19 -13.69
C THR A 240 19.14 -22.90 -14.97
N VAL A 241 18.77 -22.39 -16.16
CA VAL A 241 18.91 -23.13 -17.43
C VAL A 241 19.86 -22.50 -18.46
N TYR A 242 20.34 -21.26 -18.25
CA TYR A 242 21.22 -20.60 -19.20
C TYR A 242 22.62 -21.26 -19.27
N GLN A 243 23.26 -21.19 -20.44
CA GLN A 243 24.57 -21.81 -20.69
C GLN A 243 25.75 -20.82 -20.65
N SER A 244 25.48 -19.56 -20.98
CA SER A 244 26.40 -18.43 -20.92
C SER A 244 25.72 -17.19 -20.33
N VAL A 245 26.52 -16.32 -19.73
CA VAL A 245 26.04 -15.07 -19.12
C VAL A 245 25.49 -14.08 -20.14
N VAL A 246 25.77 -14.26 -21.44
CA VAL A 246 25.26 -13.42 -22.53
C VAL A 246 24.14 -14.08 -23.33
N ASP A 247 23.56 -15.18 -22.83
CA ASP A 247 22.53 -15.92 -23.56
C ASP A 247 21.16 -15.24 -23.54
N LEU A 248 20.33 -15.64 -24.51
CA LEU A 248 18.93 -15.25 -24.61
C LEU A 248 18.13 -15.58 -23.34
N ASP A 249 18.37 -16.74 -22.73
CA ASP A 249 17.71 -17.13 -21.48
C ASP A 249 18.05 -16.14 -20.37
N ASN A 250 19.34 -15.85 -20.18
CA ASN A 250 19.80 -14.88 -19.19
C ASN A 250 19.17 -13.50 -19.44
N PHE A 251 19.18 -13.02 -20.70
CA PHE A 251 18.51 -11.78 -21.10
C PHE A 251 17.02 -11.75 -20.71
N SER A 252 16.28 -12.81 -21.05
CA SER A 252 14.86 -12.91 -20.73
C SER A 252 14.61 -12.95 -19.22
N GLY A 253 15.46 -13.64 -18.44
CA GLY A 253 15.42 -13.64 -16.99
C GLY A 253 15.44 -12.22 -16.41
N HIS A 254 16.33 -11.36 -16.90
CA HIS A 254 16.40 -9.95 -16.48
C HIS A 254 15.14 -9.15 -16.82
N ILE A 255 14.47 -9.41 -17.95
CA ILE A 255 13.19 -8.77 -18.29
C ILE A 255 12.13 -9.13 -17.24
N PHE A 256 12.01 -10.42 -16.90
CA PHE A 256 11.07 -10.88 -15.87
C PHE A 256 11.41 -10.28 -14.50
N LYS A 257 12.69 -10.16 -14.14
CA LYS A 257 13.14 -9.46 -12.91
C LYS A 257 12.64 -8.02 -12.88
N VAL A 258 12.84 -7.25 -13.95
CA VAL A 258 12.42 -5.83 -14.01
C VAL A 258 10.90 -5.72 -13.85
N LEU A 259 10.11 -6.58 -14.50
CA LEU A 259 8.66 -6.62 -14.35
C LEU A 259 8.25 -6.96 -12.91
N GLY A 260 8.92 -7.92 -12.28
CA GLY A 260 8.74 -8.25 -10.87
C GLY A 260 8.97 -7.03 -9.96
N TYR A 261 10.10 -6.35 -10.13
CA TYR A 261 10.43 -5.15 -9.34
C TYR A 261 9.41 -4.02 -9.54
N TYR A 262 8.94 -3.81 -10.77
CA TYR A 262 7.87 -2.85 -11.06
C TYR A 262 6.61 -3.14 -10.26
N PHE A 263 6.16 -4.40 -10.24
CA PHE A 263 4.96 -4.79 -9.50
C PHE A 263 5.16 -4.78 -7.97
N ILE A 264 6.37 -5.02 -7.47
CA ILE A 264 6.72 -4.76 -6.06
C ILE A 264 6.51 -3.28 -5.74
N LEU A 265 7.14 -2.37 -6.50
CA LEU A 265 7.02 -0.93 -6.28
C LEU A 265 5.55 -0.48 -6.31
N LYS A 266 4.80 -0.96 -7.31
CA LYS A 266 3.38 -0.66 -7.45
C LYS A 266 2.58 -1.18 -6.25
N GLY A 267 2.79 -2.42 -5.83
CA GLY A 267 2.13 -3.02 -4.67
C GLY A 267 2.44 -2.28 -3.38
N LEU A 268 3.71 -1.96 -3.11
CA LEU A 268 4.12 -1.19 -1.94
C LEU A 268 3.55 0.23 -1.95
N TYR A 269 3.53 0.88 -3.11
CA TYR A 269 2.94 2.20 -3.27
C TYR A 269 1.44 2.19 -2.93
N LEU A 270 0.69 1.18 -3.41
CA LEU A 270 -0.75 1.03 -3.16
C LEU A 270 -1.06 0.68 -1.71
N LEU A 271 -0.31 -0.24 -1.10
CA LEU A 271 -0.47 -0.67 0.29
C LEU A 271 -0.37 0.50 1.28
N LEU A 272 0.48 1.47 0.95
CA LEU A 272 0.90 2.54 1.85
C LEU A 272 0.42 3.92 1.36
N LYS A 273 -0.32 3.96 0.25
CA LYS A 273 -1.07 5.14 -0.17
C LYS A 273 -2.04 5.44 0.98
N PRO A 274 -2.08 6.69 1.49
CA PRO A 274 -3.08 7.02 2.50
C PRO A 274 -4.43 6.69 1.87
N GLU A 275 -5.21 5.81 2.53
CA GLU A 275 -6.60 5.64 2.16
C GLU A 275 -7.18 7.04 2.04
N LYS A 276 -7.81 7.30 0.89
CA LYS A 276 -8.65 8.46 0.75
C LYS A 276 -9.64 8.32 1.90
N LYS A 277 -9.51 9.17 2.94
CA LYS A 277 -10.41 9.15 4.10
C LYS A 277 -11.80 8.85 3.57
N SER A 278 -12.38 7.75 4.04
CA SER A 278 -13.59 7.15 3.47
C SER A 278 -14.54 8.25 3.02
N SER A 279 -15.18 8.12 1.85
CA SER A 279 -16.21 9.06 1.40
C SER A 279 -17.16 9.39 2.56
N ALA A 280 -17.45 8.41 3.42
CA ALA A 280 -18.19 8.59 4.66
C ALA A 280 -17.56 9.59 5.65
N GLU A 281 -16.25 9.56 5.95
CA GLU A 281 -15.61 10.54 6.83
C GLU A 281 -15.59 11.96 6.23
N SER A 282 -15.34 12.09 4.92
CA SER A 282 -15.38 13.40 4.25
C SER A 282 -16.79 13.97 4.17
N ILE A 283 -17.79 13.11 3.91
CA ILE A 283 -19.21 13.45 3.94
C ILE A 283 -19.62 13.79 5.38
N MET A 284 -19.19 13.01 6.38
CA MET A 284 -19.53 13.24 7.80
C MET A 284 -19.00 14.58 8.29
N LYS A 285 -17.80 14.98 7.87
CA LYS A 285 -17.22 16.29 8.23
C LYS A 285 -17.85 17.47 7.51
N GLN A 286 -18.45 17.25 6.35
CA GLN A 286 -19.16 18.28 5.59
C GLN A 286 -20.68 18.27 5.85
N SER A 287 -21.18 17.23 6.53
CA SER A 287 -22.58 17.11 6.92
C SER A 287 -22.88 18.13 8.03
N PRO A 288 -24.02 18.86 7.98
CA PRO A 288 -24.44 19.83 8.99
C PRO A 288 -24.93 19.17 10.30
N GLY A 289 -24.47 17.96 10.60
CA GLY A 289 -24.88 17.17 11.74
C GLY A 289 -23.70 16.44 12.42
N ALA A 290 -24.01 15.77 13.52
CA ALA A 290 -23.14 14.88 14.26
C ALA A 290 -23.79 13.50 14.36
N VAL A 291 -22.97 12.45 14.34
CA VAL A 291 -23.37 11.08 14.62
C VAL A 291 -22.61 10.64 15.87
N PHE A 292 -23.31 9.99 16.78
CA PHE A 292 -22.75 9.54 18.04
C PHE A 292 -23.35 8.19 18.44
N SER A 293 -22.66 7.51 19.34
CA SER A 293 -23.23 6.41 20.10
C SER A 293 -22.75 6.46 21.54
N PHE A 294 -23.58 5.93 22.44
CA PHE A 294 -23.28 5.85 23.86
C PHE A 294 -23.87 4.59 24.48
N ALA A 295 -23.25 4.12 25.56
CA ALA A 295 -23.72 2.98 26.34
C ALA A 295 -23.91 3.38 27.81
N LYS A 296 -24.79 2.66 28.51
CA LYS A 296 -25.02 2.87 29.95
C LYS A 296 -24.01 2.05 30.75
N MET A 297 -23.16 2.71 31.55
CA MET A 297 -22.21 2.10 32.46
C MET A 297 -22.40 2.69 33.86
N ASP A 298 -22.55 1.84 34.88
CA ASP A 298 -22.78 2.25 36.28
C ASP A 298 -23.92 3.28 36.46
N GLY A 299 -24.99 3.12 35.68
CA GLY A 299 -26.15 4.00 35.71
C GLY A 299 -26.00 5.32 34.94
N ARG A 300 -24.87 5.55 34.27
CA ARG A 300 -24.58 6.78 33.51
C ARG A 300 -24.36 6.51 32.03
N PHE A 301 -24.67 7.47 31.16
CA PHE A 301 -24.43 7.32 29.72
C PHE A 301 -23.04 7.84 29.33
N ILE A 302 -22.25 7.00 28.68
CA ILE A 302 -20.88 7.31 28.26
C ILE A 302 -20.80 7.21 26.74
N PHE A 303 -20.29 8.27 26.09
CA PHE A 303 -20.05 8.26 24.65
C PHE A 303 -19.00 7.20 24.27
N SER A 304 -19.40 6.24 23.45
CA SER A 304 -18.50 5.26 22.81
C SER A 304 -17.91 5.82 21.51
N TYR A 305 -18.70 6.63 20.78
CA TYR A 305 -18.28 7.28 19.55
C TYR A 305 -19.01 8.62 19.37
N ILE A 306 -18.34 9.61 18.80
CA ILE A 306 -18.97 10.88 18.39
C ILE A 306 -18.09 11.55 17.32
N ASP A 307 -18.69 11.89 16.17
CA ASP A 307 -18.01 12.61 15.09
C ASP A 307 -19.03 13.40 14.24
N GLY A 308 -18.55 14.32 13.41
CA GLY A 308 -19.36 15.08 12.45
C GLY A 308 -19.04 16.58 12.43
N GLY A 309 -19.42 17.23 11.33
CA GLY A 309 -19.13 18.64 11.06
C GLY A 309 -19.66 19.59 12.14
N LEU A 310 -20.84 19.28 12.69
CA LEU A 310 -21.48 20.09 13.74
C LEU A 310 -20.62 20.26 14.99
N LEU A 311 -19.79 19.25 15.34
CA LEU A 311 -18.94 19.32 16.53
C LEU A 311 -17.87 20.40 16.40
N GLY A 312 -17.24 20.51 15.23
CA GLY A 312 -16.24 21.54 14.94
C GLY A 312 -16.84 22.94 15.03
N GLU A 313 -18.06 23.12 14.53
CA GLU A 313 -18.79 24.39 14.62
C GLU A 313 -19.21 24.75 16.05
N MET A 314 -19.45 23.75 16.91
CA MET A 314 -19.74 23.93 18.34
C MET A 314 -18.46 24.06 19.21
N GLY A 315 -17.28 24.11 18.59
CA GLY A 315 -15.98 24.21 19.26
C GLY A 315 -15.58 22.95 20.03
N LEU A 316 -16.17 21.79 19.70
CA LEU A 316 -15.93 20.50 20.33
C LEU A 316 -14.94 19.67 19.52
N LYS A 317 -14.04 18.95 20.20
CA LYS A 317 -13.04 18.07 19.56
C LYS A 317 -13.44 16.60 19.73
N PRO A 318 -13.74 15.85 18.65
CA PRO A 318 -14.20 14.45 18.73
C PRO A 318 -13.31 13.54 19.59
N CYS A 319 -11.99 13.68 19.47
CA CYS A 319 -11.00 12.87 20.18
C CYS A 319 -10.97 13.08 21.71
N GLN A 320 -11.62 14.11 22.23
CA GLN A 320 -11.72 14.38 23.68
C GLN A 320 -13.07 13.95 24.27
N MET A 321 -13.96 13.39 23.44
CA MET A 321 -15.38 13.20 23.77
C MET A 321 -15.75 11.71 23.92
N ALA A 322 -14.99 10.80 23.31
CA ALA A 322 -15.16 9.37 23.59
C ALA A 322 -14.71 9.08 25.04
N GLY A 323 -15.61 8.52 25.84
CA GLY A 323 -15.41 8.28 27.27
C GLY A 323 -15.93 9.39 28.20
N THR A 324 -16.47 10.49 27.67
CA THR A 324 -17.12 11.51 28.50
C THR A 324 -18.58 11.17 28.77
N GLN A 325 -19.13 11.69 29.87
CA GLN A 325 -20.55 11.53 30.19
C GLN A 325 -21.39 12.37 29.24
N VAL A 326 -22.58 11.88 28.87
CA VAL A 326 -23.51 12.63 28.02
C VAL A 326 -23.91 13.94 28.71
N GLU A 327 -24.09 13.88 30.02
CA GLU A 327 -24.44 14.98 30.90
C GLU A 327 -23.41 16.13 30.88
N ASP A 328 -22.12 15.81 30.71
CA ASP A 328 -21.05 16.82 30.70
C ASP A 328 -21.13 17.76 29.48
N LEU A 329 -21.84 17.33 28.44
CA LEU A 329 -22.02 18.08 27.19
C LEU A 329 -23.35 18.83 27.13
N LEU A 330 -24.22 18.61 28.11
CA LEU A 330 -25.53 19.22 28.21
C LEU A 330 -25.49 20.40 29.22
N PRO A 331 -26.17 21.51 28.93
CA PRO A 331 -26.32 22.59 29.91
C PRO A 331 -27.14 22.09 31.12
N PRO A 332 -26.97 22.67 32.32
CA PRO A 332 -27.66 22.23 33.54
C PRO A 332 -29.19 22.18 33.46
N ALA A 333 -29.78 22.90 32.50
CA ALA A 333 -31.22 22.95 32.25
C ALA A 333 -31.74 21.86 31.27
N ALA A 334 -30.89 20.97 30.77
CA ALA A 334 -31.23 19.98 29.74
C ALA A 334 -31.59 18.58 30.30
N GLY A 335 -32.23 18.52 31.48
CA GLY A 335 -32.70 17.25 32.07
C GLY A 335 -33.58 16.43 31.12
N ALA A 336 -34.39 17.10 30.30
CA ALA A 336 -35.27 16.47 29.31
C ALA A 336 -34.53 15.63 28.25
N VAL A 337 -33.25 15.90 27.98
CA VAL A 337 -32.45 15.10 27.02
C VAL A 337 -32.09 13.75 27.63
N ILE A 338 -31.77 13.72 28.92
CA ILE A 338 -31.44 12.49 29.65
C ILE A 338 -32.67 11.61 29.83
N ASP A 339 -33.85 12.21 30.02
CA ASP A 339 -35.12 11.49 30.07
C ASP A 339 -35.35 10.72 28.75
N HIS A 340 -35.18 11.37 27.60
CA HIS A 340 -35.26 10.69 26.30
C HIS A 340 -34.20 9.60 26.09
N CYS A 341 -32.99 9.77 26.63
CA CYS A 341 -31.96 8.72 26.61
C CYS A 341 -32.38 7.50 27.44
N ASN A 342 -32.96 7.72 28.63
CA ASN A 342 -33.48 6.64 29.48
C ASN A 342 -34.69 5.95 28.83
N ASP A 343 -35.64 6.71 28.29
CA ASP A 343 -36.81 6.16 27.61
C ASP A 343 -36.41 5.28 26.43
N SER A 344 -35.44 5.72 25.61
CA SER A 344 -34.93 4.91 24.49
C SER A 344 -34.17 3.66 24.95
N TRP A 345 -33.48 3.74 26.09
CA TRP A 345 -32.75 2.61 26.67
C TRP A 345 -33.69 1.56 27.28
N GLU A 346 -34.77 1.99 27.93
CA GLU A 346 -35.72 1.12 28.62
C GLU A 346 -36.79 0.57 27.69
N SER A 347 -37.32 1.39 26.77
CA SER A 347 -38.38 0.95 25.85
C SER A 347 -37.84 0.15 24.66
N GLY A 348 -36.58 0.37 24.29
CA GLY A 348 -36.00 -0.22 23.07
C GLY A 348 -36.55 0.40 21.78
N ASP A 349 -37.27 1.51 21.86
CA ASP A 349 -37.81 2.23 20.69
C ASP A 349 -36.89 3.37 20.25
N LYS A 350 -37.15 3.82 19.02
CA LYS A 350 -36.52 5.03 18.47
C LYS A 350 -37.22 6.27 19.03
N HIS A 351 -36.44 7.25 19.46
CA HIS A 351 -36.94 8.52 19.97
C HIS A 351 -36.37 9.68 19.17
N THR A 352 -37.19 10.65 18.78
CA THR A 352 -36.71 11.86 18.10
C THR A 352 -37.30 13.07 18.78
N PHE A 353 -36.44 14.00 19.18
CA PHE A 353 -36.80 15.19 19.93
C PHE A 353 -35.97 16.40 19.49
N THR A 354 -36.37 17.58 19.94
CA THR A 354 -35.61 18.82 19.70
C THR A 354 -34.90 19.24 20.97
N ALA A 355 -33.67 19.75 20.84
CA ALA A 355 -32.88 20.24 21.94
C ALA A 355 -32.22 21.58 21.58
N PHE A 356 -32.03 22.45 22.56
CA PHE A 356 -31.28 23.68 22.40
C PHE A 356 -29.92 23.56 23.09
N LEU A 357 -28.85 23.53 22.30
CA LEU A 357 -27.50 23.22 22.78
C LEU A 357 -26.50 24.24 22.24
N LYS A 358 -25.76 24.89 23.14
CA LYS A 358 -24.74 25.92 22.84
C LYS A 358 -25.17 26.95 21.78
N GLY A 359 -26.42 27.43 21.85
CA GLY A 359 -26.93 28.47 20.95
C GLY A 359 -27.53 27.96 19.63
N ARG A 360 -27.69 26.64 19.46
CA ARG A 360 -28.26 26.02 18.25
C ARG A 360 -29.47 25.15 18.59
N HIS A 361 -30.46 25.15 17.69
CA HIS A 361 -31.57 24.22 17.74
C HIS A 361 -31.21 22.95 16.97
N LEU A 362 -31.21 21.82 17.67
CA LEU A 362 -30.85 20.52 17.11
C LEU A 362 -32.09 19.61 17.11
N ILE A 363 -32.28 18.86 16.02
CA ILE A 363 -33.09 17.64 16.05
C ILE A 363 -32.16 16.49 16.40
N ILE A 364 -32.50 15.76 17.45
CA ILE A 364 -31.77 14.58 17.91
C ILE A 364 -32.65 13.36 17.71
N SER A 365 -32.14 12.38 16.97
CA SER A 365 -32.77 11.07 16.82
C SER A 365 -31.91 10.02 17.51
N LEU A 366 -32.51 9.22 18.38
CA LEU A 366 -31.92 8.10 19.09
C LEU A 366 -32.50 6.79 18.55
N ALA A 367 -31.63 5.82 18.32
CA ALA A 367 -31.96 4.48 17.86
C ALA A 367 -31.18 3.44 18.70
N PRO A 368 -31.86 2.61 19.50
CA PRO A 368 -31.21 1.60 20.29
C PRO A 368 -30.69 0.46 19.41
N ILE A 369 -29.52 -0.06 19.78
CA ILE A 369 -28.89 -1.24 19.20
C ILE A 369 -29.15 -2.40 20.16
N ILE A 370 -29.94 -3.36 19.69
CA ILE A 370 -30.41 -4.49 20.50
C ILE A 370 -29.65 -5.76 20.09
N LYS A 371 -29.07 -6.46 21.06
CA LYS A 371 -28.43 -7.77 20.86
C LYS A 371 -29.03 -8.77 21.85
N GLU A 372 -29.47 -9.91 21.35
CA GLU A 372 -30.11 -10.97 22.17
C GLU A 372 -31.30 -10.46 23.01
N GLY A 373 -32.02 -9.46 22.51
CA GLY A 373 -33.19 -8.86 23.17
C GLY A 373 -32.87 -7.80 24.23
N ILE A 374 -31.59 -7.45 24.43
CA ILE A 374 -31.15 -6.42 25.38
C ILE A 374 -30.53 -5.25 24.62
N VAL A 375 -30.86 -4.01 25.01
CA VAL A 375 -30.21 -2.80 24.50
C VAL A 375 -28.77 -2.77 25.01
N ILE A 376 -27.80 -2.81 24.09
CA ILE A 376 -26.37 -2.78 24.40
C ILE A 376 -25.75 -1.40 24.21
N GLU A 377 -26.34 -0.58 23.33
CA GLU A 377 -25.84 0.72 22.93
C GLU A 377 -26.98 1.53 22.31
N ILE A 378 -26.90 2.86 22.35
CA ILE A 378 -27.80 3.75 21.59
C ILE A 378 -26.95 4.50 20.57
N ALA A 379 -27.34 4.43 19.30
CA ALA A 379 -26.81 5.28 18.24
C ALA A 379 -27.72 6.50 18.07
N GLY A 380 -27.16 7.64 17.76
CA GLY A 380 -27.94 8.84 17.50
C GLY A 380 -27.33 9.79 16.49
N THR A 381 -28.19 10.65 15.97
CA THR A 381 -27.83 11.71 15.03
C THR A 381 -28.35 13.04 15.56
N ALA A 382 -27.52 14.08 15.54
CA ALA A 382 -27.92 15.45 15.82
C ALA A 382 -27.76 16.30 14.56
N THR A 383 -28.82 16.96 14.12
CA THR A 383 -28.80 17.83 12.93
C THR A 383 -29.19 19.25 13.32
N ASP A 384 -28.43 20.24 12.86
CA ASP A 384 -28.76 21.66 13.12
C ASP A 384 -29.93 22.12 12.24
N ILE A 385 -30.97 22.64 12.90
CA ILE A 385 -32.18 23.18 12.27
C ILE A 385 -32.39 24.67 12.59
N SER A 386 -31.37 25.35 13.10
CA SER A 386 -31.47 26.76 13.52
C SER A 386 -31.90 27.68 12.38
N THR A 387 -31.40 27.44 11.17
CA THR A 387 -31.78 28.20 9.95
C THR A 387 -33.25 28.01 9.59
N PHE A 388 -33.78 26.79 9.77
CA PHE A 388 -35.18 26.48 9.51
C PHE A 388 -36.10 27.19 10.52
N ILE A 389 -35.75 27.17 11.82
CA ILE A 389 -36.53 27.86 12.86
C ILE A 389 -36.51 29.38 12.67
N GLN A 390 -35.36 29.97 12.34
CA GLN A 390 -35.26 31.41 12.05
C GLN A 390 -36.09 31.82 10.82
N SER A 391 -36.11 30.98 9.78
CA SER A 391 -36.94 31.22 8.59
C SER A 391 -38.44 31.13 8.89
N ALA A 392 -38.86 30.25 9.80
CA ALA A 392 -40.25 30.12 10.23
C ALA A 392 -40.70 31.22 11.21
N ALA A 393 -39.77 31.76 12.00
CA ALA A 393 -40.03 32.85 12.96
C ALA A 393 -40.11 34.24 12.30
N THR A 394 -39.69 34.36 11.04
CA THR A 394 -39.81 35.61 10.27
C THR A 394 -41.06 35.51 9.39
N PRO A 395 -42.16 36.24 9.65
CA PRO A 395 -43.30 36.24 8.75
C PRO A 395 -42.81 36.75 7.40
N ALA A 396 -43.00 35.95 6.35
CA ALA A 396 -42.68 36.34 4.99
C ALA A 396 -43.34 37.70 4.71
N LYS A 397 -42.55 38.76 4.56
CA LYS A 397 -43.01 39.96 3.87
C LYS A 397 -43.49 39.49 2.50
N THR A 398 -44.79 39.62 2.28
CA THR A 398 -45.45 39.41 0.99
C THR A 398 -44.59 39.99 -0.12
N ARG A 399 -44.00 39.10 -0.92
CA ARG A 399 -43.34 39.47 -2.17
C ARG A 399 -44.47 39.91 -3.11
N PRO A 400 -44.44 41.11 -3.73
CA PRO A 400 -45.40 41.42 -4.77
C PRO A 400 -45.20 40.41 -5.91
N MET A 401 -46.30 39.84 -6.40
CA MET A 401 -46.28 39.07 -7.63
C MET A 401 -45.86 40.00 -8.78
N ALA A 402 -44.63 39.81 -9.25
CA ALA A 402 -44.21 40.09 -10.62
C ALA A 402 -43.71 38.73 -11.12
N GLY A 403 -44.48 37.97 -11.89
CA GLY A 403 -45.13 38.37 -13.12
C GLY A 403 -44.36 37.68 -14.25
N GLU A 404 -44.69 36.42 -14.47
CA GLU A 404 -44.94 35.74 -15.78
C GLU A 404 -44.12 36.10 -17.04
N ALA A 405 -42.95 36.74 -16.95
CA ALA A 405 -42.24 37.24 -18.13
C ALA A 405 -40.87 36.59 -18.40
N GLN A 406 -40.56 35.45 -17.77
CA GLN A 406 -39.26 34.78 -17.96
C GLN A 406 -39.32 33.29 -18.31
N GLU A 407 -40.50 32.69 -18.32
CA GLU A 407 -40.68 31.27 -18.64
C GLU A 407 -40.88 30.99 -20.14
N GLU A 408 -41.23 32.01 -20.94
CA GLU A 408 -41.47 31.85 -22.39
C GLU A 408 -40.22 31.97 -23.28
N ARG A 409 -39.04 32.29 -22.72
CA ARG A 409 -37.80 32.48 -23.51
C ARG A 409 -36.77 31.35 -23.44
N MET A 410 -37.04 30.25 -22.72
CA MET A 410 -36.14 29.09 -22.64
C MET A 410 -36.62 27.83 -23.39
N LEU A 411 -37.79 27.85 -24.03
CA LEU A 411 -38.35 26.68 -24.73
C LEU A 411 -38.38 26.77 -26.27
N GLN A 412 -37.65 27.72 -26.88
CA GLN A 412 -37.45 27.78 -28.34
C GLN A 412 -35.99 27.59 -28.78
N THR A 413 -35.14 26.95 -27.96
CA THR A 413 -33.77 26.63 -28.40
C THR A 413 -33.22 25.35 -27.78
N LEU A 414 -34.01 24.27 -27.79
CA LEU A 414 -33.54 22.89 -27.74
C LEU A 414 -34.42 22.00 -28.63
#